data_AF-A0A2X4TLZ6-F1
#
_entry.id   AF-A0A2X4TLZ6-F1
#
_cell.length_a   1.000
_cell.length_b   1.000
_cell.length_c   1.000
_cell.angle_alpha   90.00
_cell.angle_beta   90.00
_cell.angle_gamma   90.00
#
_symmetry.space_group_name_H-M   'P 1'
#
loop_
_entity.id
_entity.type
_entity.pdbx_description
1 polymer ?
#
loop_
_entity_poly.entity_id
_entity_poly.type
_entity_poly.pdbx_seq_one_letter_code
_entity_poly.pdbx_strand_id
1 'polypeptide(L)'
;MKRARLAIPKGYEITGDFEFGGGFDAMQALLTHPQRPQAVFTGNDAMAVGAYQALYQAGLRIPQDMAVIGYDDIELARYMTPR
;
A
#
# COMPACT_ATOMS: atom_id res chain seq x y z
N MET A 1 -14.15 5.97 4.01
CA MET A 1 -14.89 4.79 4.54
C MET A 1 -16.27 5.13 5.12
N LYS A 2 -16.39 5.93 6.19
CA LYS A 2 -17.68 6.26 6.84
C LYS A 2 -18.78 6.79 5.90
N ARG A 3 -18.47 7.75 5.02
CA ARG A 3 -19.44 8.30 4.03
C ARG A 3 -19.95 7.24 3.05
N ALA A 4 -19.09 6.31 2.67
CA ALA A 4 -19.42 5.17 1.80
C ALA A 4 -20.06 4.00 2.57
N ARG A 5 -20.28 4.15 3.89
CA ARG A 5 -20.82 3.10 4.79
C ARG A 5 -20.01 1.81 4.78
N LEU A 6 -18.69 1.93 4.60
CA LEU A 6 -17.76 0.82 4.70
C LEU A 6 -17.08 0.82 6.07
N ALA A 7 -17.01 -0.35 6.69
CA ALA A 7 -16.16 -0.59 7.85
C ALA A 7 -14.71 -0.82 7.40
N ILE A 8 -13.77 -0.56 8.30
CA ILE A 8 -12.37 -0.91 8.12
C ILE A 8 -12.13 -2.17 8.94
N PRO A 9 -11.88 -3.33 8.31
CA PRO A 9 -11.64 -4.56 9.05
C PRO A 9 -10.43 -4.43 9.97
N LYS A 10 -10.45 -5.15 11.09
CA LYS A 10 -9.32 -5.19 12.01
C LYS A 10 -8.07 -5.68 11.27
N GLY A 11 -6.95 -4.97 11.42
CA GLY A 11 -5.69 -5.30 10.76
C GLY A 11 -5.54 -4.74 9.34
N TYR A 12 -6.52 -3.99 8.81
CA TYR A 12 -6.38 -3.27 7.53
C TYR A 12 -5.73 -1.88 7.71
N GLU A 13 -5.68 -1.37 8.93
CA GLU A 13 -4.95 -0.16 9.30
C GLU A 13 -3.65 -0.55 9.99
N ILE A 14 -2.52 -0.16 9.39
CA ILE A 14 -1.18 -0.40 9.92
C ILE A 14 -0.44 0.94 9.93
N THR A 15 0.11 1.30 11.08
CA THR A 15 0.87 2.54 11.25
C THR A 15 2.31 2.33 10.75
N GLY A 16 2.73 3.17 9.80
CA GLY A 16 4.13 3.29 9.41
C GLY A 16 4.75 4.60 9.92
N ASP A 17 5.95 4.90 9.45
CA ASP A 17 6.80 6.02 9.91
C ASP A 17 6.99 7.14 8.87
N PHE A 18 6.22 7.10 7.77
CA PHE A 18 6.34 7.99 6.60
C PHE A 18 7.61 7.79 5.76
N GLU A 19 8.39 6.75 6.03
CA GLU A 19 9.54 6.38 5.21
C GLU A 19 9.27 5.14 4.35
N PHE A 20 10.19 4.86 3.43
CA PHE A 20 10.17 3.66 2.60
C PHE A 20 10.06 2.38 3.44
N GLY A 21 10.86 2.29 4.52
CA GLY A 21 10.89 1.13 5.40
C GLY A 21 9.53 0.84 6.04
N GLY A 22 8.91 1.85 6.65
CA GLY A 22 7.58 1.68 7.24
C GLY A 22 6.50 1.32 6.22
N GLY A 23 6.58 1.80 4.99
CA GLY A 23 5.66 1.38 3.92
C GLY A 23 5.85 -0.08 3.49
N PHE A 24 7.09 -0.53 3.38
CA PHE A 24 7.44 -1.90 3.05
C PHE A 24 6.98 -2.88 4.15
N ASP A 25 7.33 -2.62 5.41
CA ASP A 25 6.98 -3.46 6.55
C ASP A 25 5.46 -3.51 6.76
N ALA A 26 4.77 -2.37 6.63
CA ALA A 26 3.32 -2.32 6.72
C ALA A 26 2.64 -3.16 5.63
N MET A 27 3.12 -3.09 4.39
CA MET A 27 2.58 -3.93 3.31
C MET A 27 2.88 -5.41 3.55
N GLN A 28 4.07 -5.78 4.01
CA GLN A 28 4.36 -7.17 4.37
C GLN A 28 3.41 -7.70 5.45
N ALA A 29 3.16 -6.93 6.51
CA ALA A 29 2.21 -7.29 7.54
C ALA A 29 0.79 -7.44 6.97
N LEU A 30 0.35 -6.54 6.09
CA LEU A 30 -0.95 -6.62 5.44
C LEU A 30 -1.11 -7.85 4.54
N LEU A 31 -0.05 -8.28 3.86
CA LEU A 31 -0.04 -9.46 3.01
C LEU A 31 -0.22 -10.77 3.80
N THR A 32 0.03 -10.78 5.11
CA THR A 32 -0.27 -11.91 5.99
C THR A 32 -1.75 -12.04 6.35
N HIS A 33 -2.56 -11.02 6.05
CA HIS A 33 -3.98 -11.03 6.42
C HIS A 33 -4.75 -12.11 5.62
N PRO A 34 -5.59 -12.94 6.26
CA PRO A 34 -6.27 -14.07 5.59
C PRO A 34 -7.19 -13.62 4.46
N GLN A 35 -7.82 -12.46 4.60
CA GLN A 35 -8.51 -11.76 3.52
C GLN A 35 -7.71 -10.52 3.16
N ARG A 36 -6.94 -10.58 2.07
CA ARG A 36 -6.13 -9.44 1.61
C ARG A 36 -7.05 -8.36 1.01
N PRO A 37 -6.76 -7.06 1.23
CA PRO A 37 -7.45 -6.01 0.51
C PRO A 37 -7.10 -6.03 -0.97
N GLN A 38 -8.01 -5.52 -1.80
CA GLN A 38 -7.77 -5.34 -3.24
C GLN A 38 -7.09 -4.00 -3.56
N ALA A 39 -7.05 -3.08 -2.59
CA ALA A 39 -6.44 -1.77 -2.74
C ALA A 39 -5.88 -1.27 -1.40
N VAL A 40 -4.80 -0.50 -1.47
CA VAL A 40 -4.23 0.20 -0.31
C VAL A 40 -4.10 1.69 -0.58
N PHE A 41 -4.28 2.46 0.48
CA PHE A 41 -3.96 3.88 0.53
C PHE A 41 -2.81 4.05 1.53
N THR A 42 -1.70 4.62 1.08
CA THR A 42 -0.53 4.87 1.93
C THR A 42 -0.53 6.31 2.47
N GLY A 43 0.18 6.53 3.58
CA GLY A 43 0.23 7.86 4.21
C GLY A 43 0.98 8.91 3.38
N ASN A 44 1.92 8.47 2.53
CA ASN A 44 2.64 9.28 1.55
C ASN A 44 3.22 8.42 0.42
N ASP A 45 3.89 9.07 -0.54
CA ASP A 45 4.52 8.44 -1.69
C ASP A 45 5.78 7.65 -1.32
N ALA A 46 6.55 8.06 -0.31
CA ALA A 46 7.71 7.30 0.16
C ALA A 46 7.30 5.90 0.66
N MET A 47 6.22 5.84 1.45
CA MET A 47 5.62 4.58 1.87
C MET A 47 4.98 3.81 0.71
N ALA A 48 4.41 4.50 -0.29
CA ALA A 48 3.89 3.86 -1.51
C ALA A 48 5.00 3.10 -2.25
N VAL A 49 6.20 3.69 -2.38
CA VAL A 49 7.36 3.02 -2.97
C VAL A 49 7.75 1.76 -2.18
N GLY A 50 7.71 1.82 -0.84
CA GLY A 50 7.90 0.66 0.02
C GLY A 50 6.86 -0.44 -0.22
N ALA A 51 5.59 -0.06 -0.34
CA ALA A 51 4.50 -0.98 -0.66
C ALA A 51 4.67 -1.64 -2.04
N TYR A 52 5.09 -0.90 -3.06
CA TYR A 52 5.41 -1.44 -4.38
C TYR A 52 6.49 -2.52 -4.29
N GLN A 53 7.55 -2.27 -3.51
CA GLN A 53 8.63 -3.24 -3.33
C GLN A 53 8.15 -4.52 -2.63
N ALA A 54 7.30 -4.40 -1.60
CA ALA A 54 6.74 -5.55 -0.90
C ALA A 54 5.83 -6.40 -1.81
N LEU A 55 4.97 -5.75 -2.62
CA LEU A 55 4.12 -6.42 -3.59
C LEU A 55 4.94 -7.12 -4.68
N TYR A 56 5.99 -6.46 -5.18
CA TYR A 56 6.92 -7.04 -6.14
C TYR A 56 7.59 -8.31 -5.61
N GLN A 57 8.08 -8.30 -4.36
CA GLN A 57 8.69 -9.47 -3.73
C GLN A 57 7.70 -10.62 -3.50
N ALA A 58 6.44 -10.29 -3.25
CA ALA A 58 5.35 -11.27 -3.15
C ALA A 58 4.88 -11.80 -4.52
N GLY A 59 5.45 -11.31 -5.63
CA GLY A 59 5.05 -11.69 -6.99
C GLY A 59 3.65 -11.21 -7.39
N LEU A 60 3.14 -10.17 -6.73
CA LEU A 60 1.83 -9.58 -6.98
C LEU A 60 1.96 -8.37 -7.91
N ARG A 61 0.97 -8.22 -8.79
CA ARG A 61 0.93 -7.17 -9.80
C ARG A 61 0.08 -5.99 -9.39
N ILE A 62 0.53 -4.81 -9.77
CA ILE A 62 -0.19 -3.55 -9.59
C ILE A 62 -0.75 -3.11 -10.95
N PRO A 63 -2.06 -2.80 -11.08
CA PRO A 63 -3.10 -2.85 -10.04
C PRO A 63 -3.85 -4.20 -9.96
N GLN A 64 -3.50 -5.20 -10.76
CA GLN A 64 -4.35 -6.37 -11.00
C GLN A 64 -4.59 -7.23 -9.76
N ASP A 65 -3.55 -7.42 -8.95
CA ASP A 65 -3.63 -8.21 -7.73
C ASP A 65 -3.82 -7.29 -6.50
N MET A 66 -3.26 -6.07 -6.54
CA MET A 66 -3.53 -5.01 -5.56
C MET A 66 -3.31 -3.62 -6.15
N ALA A 67 -4.31 -2.74 -6.04
CA ALA A 67 -4.16 -1.33 -6.38
C ALA A 67 -3.46 -0.56 -5.24
N VAL A 68 -2.61 0.42 -5.59
CA VAL A 68 -1.89 1.25 -4.62
C VAL A 68 -2.16 2.71 -4.92
N ILE A 69 -2.48 3.48 -3.89
CA ILE A 69 -2.64 4.93 -3.97
C ILE A 69 -1.67 5.56 -2.96
N GLY A 70 -0.78 6.41 -3.46
CA GLY A 70 0.12 7.26 -2.69
C GLY A 70 -0.51 8.60 -2.27
N TYR A 71 0.31 9.47 -1.71
CA TYR A 71 -0.07 10.82 -1.28
C TYR A 71 1.20 11.71 -1.31
N ASP A 72 1.04 12.99 -1.69
CA ASP A 72 2.05 14.06 -1.87
C ASP A 72 2.39 14.44 -3.33
N ASP A 73 2.24 13.54 -4.31
CA ASP A 73 2.63 13.76 -5.72
C ASP A 73 4.11 14.20 -5.87
N ILE A 74 5.00 13.50 -5.17
CA ILE A 74 6.44 13.75 -5.31
C ILE A 74 6.88 13.42 -6.74
N GLU A 75 7.93 14.11 -7.22
CA GLU A 75 8.42 13.96 -8.59
C GLU A 75 8.72 12.49 -8.97
N LEU A 76 9.20 11.69 -8.01
CA LEU A 76 9.44 10.25 -8.19
C LEU A 76 8.19 9.48 -8.64
N ALA A 77 6.99 9.83 -8.15
CA ALA A 77 5.75 9.11 -8.43
C ALA A 77 5.46 9.03 -9.93
N ARG A 78 5.86 10.05 -10.71
CA ARG A 78 5.68 10.15 -12.16
C ARG A 78 6.49 9.12 -12.95
N TYR A 79 7.58 8.65 -12.37
CA TYR A 79 8.50 7.70 -13.02
C TYR A 79 8.35 6.28 -12.50
N MET A 80 7.46 6.05 -11.52
CA MET A 80 7.17 4.71 -11.02
C MET A 80 6.44 3.90 -12.10
N THR A 81 6.96 2.71 -12.38
CA THR A 81 6.31 1.75 -13.27
C THR A 81 5.69 0.64 -12.42
N PRO A 82 4.35 0.52 -12.38
CA PRO A 82 3.72 -0.62 -11.74
C PRO A 82 4.04 -1.89 -12.53
N ARG A 83 4.35 -2.96 -11.80
CA ARG A 83 4.61 -4.29 -12.36
C ARG A 83 3.56 -5.26 -11.86
#